data_AF-A0A3D4YCJ8-F1
#
_entry.id   AF-A0A3D4YCJ8-F1
#
_cell.length_a   1.000
_cell.length_b   1.000
_cell.length_c   1.000
_cell.angle_alpha   90.00
_cell.angle_beta   90.00
_cell.angle_gamma   90.00
#
_symmetry.space_group_name_H-M   'P 1'
#
loop_
_entity.id
_entity.type
_entity.pdbx_description
1 polymer ?
#
loop_
_entity_poly.entity_id
_entity_poly.type
_entity_poly.pdbx_seq_one_letter_code
_entity_poly.pdbx_strand_id
1 'polypeptide(L)'
;NAVVIETEKGQKVCVIQIAGLIARRIVTFVKQEDKMKPGQRFGLIRFGSRADVYLPRGVTPKVMVGQYMIGGESILANLDDIDAALPNGIEQ
;
A
#
# COMPACT_ATOMS: atom_id res chain seq x y z
N ASN A 1 -7.64 4.79 -8.05
CA ASN A 1 -8.44 4.48 -6.83
C ASN A 1 -7.48 4.51 -5.67
N ALA A 2 -7.83 5.17 -4.57
CA ALA A 2 -6.98 5.28 -3.39
C ALA A 2 -7.68 4.68 -2.18
N VAL A 3 -6.94 3.92 -1.37
CA VAL A 3 -7.41 3.32 -0.12
C VAL A 3 -6.40 3.64 0.97
N VAL A 4 -6.88 4.24 2.05
CA VAL A 4 -6.08 4.46 3.27
C VAL A 4 -6.43 3.35 4.26
N ILE A 5 -5.41 2.67 4.75
CA ILE A 5 -5.51 1.62 5.75
C ILE A 5 -4.90 2.17 7.02
N GLU A 6 -5.69 2.18 8.10
CA GLU A 6 -5.26 2.58 9.42
C GLU A 6 -5.09 1.34 10.31
N THR A 7 -3.94 1.23 10.98
CA THR A 7 -3.70 0.17 11.97
C THR A 7 -4.36 0.53 13.30
N GLU A 8 -4.52 -0.45 14.20
CA GLU A 8 -5.02 -0.19 15.55
C GLU A 8 -4.14 0.77 16.37
N LYS A 9 -2.86 0.91 15.96
CA LYS A 9 -1.90 1.86 16.54
C LYS A 9 -2.01 3.28 15.94
N GLY A 10 -2.98 3.53 15.05
CA GLY A 10 -3.18 4.82 14.37
C GLY A 10 -2.21 5.12 13.23
N GLN A 11 -1.42 4.13 12.78
CA GLN A 11 -0.49 4.30 11.67
C GLN A 11 -1.23 4.15 10.34
N LYS A 12 -0.93 5.02 9.37
CA LYS A 12 -1.66 5.09 8.09
C LYS A 12 -0.77 4.68 6.91
N VAL A 13 -1.26 3.74 6.12
CA VAL A 13 -0.66 3.34 4.84
C VAL A 13 -1.64 3.69 3.73
N CYS A 14 -1.19 4.39 2.70
CA CYS A 14 -2.03 4.70 1.54
C CYS A 14 -1.62 3.82 0.36
N VAL A 15 -2.61 3.23 -0.31
CA VAL A 15 -2.40 2.46 -1.53
C VAL A 15 -3.18 3.09 -2.66
N ILE A 16 -2.50 3.46 -3.74
CA ILE A 16 -3.10 3.97 -4.97
C ILE A 16 -3.03 2.88 -6.04
N GLN A 17 -4.19 2.45 -6.50
CA GLN A 17 -4.31 1.55 -7.66
C GLN A 17 -4.47 2.39 -8.94
N ILE A 18 -3.57 2.14 -9.89
CA ILE A 18 -3.46 2.86 -11.16
C ILE A 18 -3.71 1.87 -12.30
N ALA A 19 -4.79 2.12 -13.06
CA ALA A 19 -5.13 1.32 -14.22
C ALA A 19 -4.20 1.69 -15.38
N GLY A 20 -3.60 0.68 -16.02
CA GLY A 20 -2.88 0.89 -17.27
C GLY A 20 -3.81 0.92 -18.48
N LEU A 21 -3.22 1.10 -19.66
CA LEU A 21 -3.91 1.28 -20.95
C LEU A 21 -4.94 0.18 -21.25
N ILE A 22 -4.68 -1.06 -20.84
CA ILE A 22 -5.53 -2.22 -21.12
C ILE A 22 -6.55 -2.48 -19.98
N ALA A 23 -6.32 -1.90 -18.79
CA ALA A 23 -7.15 -2.14 -17.61
C ALA A 23 -8.48 -1.36 -17.70
N ARG A 24 -9.58 -2.07 -17.99
CA ARG A 24 -10.91 -1.46 -18.19
C ARG A 24 -11.56 -0.84 -16.94
N ARG A 25 -11.32 -1.38 -15.74
CA ARG A 25 -11.94 -0.90 -14.49
C ARG A 25 -11.18 -1.37 -13.26
N ILE A 26 -11.16 -0.53 -12.22
CA ILE A 26 -10.75 -0.87 -10.85
C ILE A 26 -11.99 -1.32 -10.07
N VAL A 27 -11.93 -2.48 -9.44
CA VAL A 27 -12.99 -2.99 -8.58
C VAL A 27 -12.56 -2.84 -7.12
N THR A 28 -13.36 -2.15 -6.32
CA THR A 28 -13.14 -2.01 -4.88
C THR A 28 -14.09 -2.95 -4.15
N PHE A 29 -13.56 -3.74 -3.22
CA PHE A 29 -14.30 -4.73 -2.43
C PHE A 29 -14.67 -4.24 -1.03
N VAL A 30 -14.07 -3.14 -0.60
CA VAL A 30 -14.23 -2.56 0.74
C VAL A 30 -14.95 -1.22 0.67
N LYS A 31 -15.54 -0.85 1.81
CA LYS A 31 -16.12 0.47 2.06
C LYS A 31 -15.33 1.16 3.17
N GLN A 32 -15.60 2.44 3.35
CA GLN A 32 -15.04 3.20 4.46
C GLN A 32 -15.45 2.55 5.80
N GLU A 33 -14.54 2.56 6.76
CA GLU A 33 -14.70 1.96 8.11
C GLU A 33 -14.78 0.42 8.15
N ASP A 34 -14.62 -0.27 7.01
CA ASP A 34 -14.56 -1.73 7.01
C ASP A 34 -13.29 -2.23 7.72
N LYS A 35 -13.47 -3.21 8.61
CA LYS A 35 -12.35 -3.93 9.24
C LYS A 35 -11.80 -4.99 8.29
N MET A 36 -10.48 -5.02 8.18
CA MET A 36 -9.76 -5.87 7.24
C MET A 36 -8.78 -6.78 7.99
N LYS A 37 -8.60 -8.01 7.49
CA LYS A 37 -7.56 -8.92 7.96
C LYS A 37 -6.32 -8.86 7.06
N PRO A 38 -5.12 -9.16 7.58
CA PRO A 38 -3.94 -9.34 6.74
C PRO A 38 -4.20 -10.34 5.60
N GLY A 39 -3.70 -10.02 4.40
CA GLY A 39 -3.92 -10.82 3.19
C GLY A 39 -5.31 -10.69 2.55
N GLN A 40 -6.26 -10.02 3.20
CA GLN A 40 -7.58 -9.77 2.62
C GLN A 40 -7.47 -8.80 1.43
N ARG A 41 -8.15 -9.12 0.33
CA ARG A 41 -8.15 -8.29 -0.88
C ARG A 41 -9.11 -7.11 -0.71
N PHE A 42 -8.59 -5.89 -0.74
CA PHE A 42 -9.42 -4.66 -0.72
C PHE A 42 -9.94 -4.26 -2.10
N GLY A 43 -9.31 -4.74 -3.17
CA GLY A 43 -9.68 -4.43 -4.53
C GLY A 43 -9.00 -5.33 -5.55
N LEU A 44 -9.37 -5.16 -6.81
CA LEU A 44 -8.81 -5.86 -7.95
C LEU A 44 -8.64 -4.90 -9.12
N ILE A 45 -7.47 -4.97 -9.74
CA ILE A 45 -7.15 -4.27 -10.97
C ILE A 45 -6.45 -5.22 -11.93
N ARG A 46 -6.86 -5.20 -13.20
CA ARG A 46 -6.46 -6.20 -14.21
C ARG A 46 -5.15 -5.82 -14.92
N PHE A 47 -4.62 -6.76 -15.69
CA PHE A 47 -3.32 -6.74 -16.39
C PHE A 47 -2.85 -5.38 -16.89
N GLY A 48 -1.55 -5.11 -16.67
CA GLY A 48 -0.89 -3.85 -17.02
C GLY A 48 -1.12 -2.71 -16.04
N SER A 49 -1.61 -3.02 -14.83
CA SER A 49 -1.83 -2.04 -13.76
C SER A 49 -0.68 -1.99 -12.76
N ARG A 50 -0.63 -0.89 -12.00
CA ARG A 50 0.36 -0.62 -10.96
C ARG A 50 -0.34 -0.30 -9.63
N ALA A 51 0.33 -0.61 -8.53
CA ALA A 51 -0.04 -0.13 -7.21
C ALA A 51 1.12 0.70 -6.64
N ASP A 52 0.82 1.90 -6.16
CA ASP A 52 1.75 2.72 -5.39
C ASP A 52 1.39 2.60 -3.91
N VAL A 53 2.38 2.30 -3.07
CA VAL A 53 2.22 2.21 -1.62
C VAL A 53 3.02 3.33 -0.96
N TYR A 54 2.33 4.16 -0.19
CA TYR A 54 2.90 5.24 0.58
C TYR A 54 2.98 4.80 2.04
N LEU A 55 4.19 4.83 2.57
CA LEU A 55 4.48 4.47 3.95
C LEU A 55 4.43 5.70 4.86
N PRO A 56 4.15 5.52 6.16
CA PRO A 56 4.30 6.59 7.14
C PRO A 56 5.72 7.16 7.15
N ARG A 57 5.84 8.39 7.63
CA ARG A 57 7.16 9.03 7.83
C ARG A 57 8.04 8.20 8.75
N GLY A 58 9.34 8.18 8.42
CA GLY A 58 10.34 7.45 9.20
C GLY A 58 10.32 5.93 8.99
N VAL A 59 9.40 5.37 8.21
CA VAL A 59 9.39 3.92 7.94
C VAL A 59 10.27 3.59 6.74
N THR A 60 11.27 2.75 6.96
CA THR A 60 12.18 2.27 5.89
C THR A 60 11.54 1.14 5.08
N PRO A 61 11.47 1.25 3.73
CA PRO A 61 11.08 0.13 2.89
C PRO A 61 12.04 -1.06 3.05
N LYS A 62 11.50 -2.28 3.18
CA LYS A 62 12.26 -3.54 3.27
C LYS A 62 12.31 -4.27 1.92
N VAL A 63 12.34 -3.51 0.84
CA VAL A 63 12.30 -4.00 -0.55
C VAL A 63 13.34 -3.32 -1.42
N MET A 64 13.71 -3.96 -2.52
CA MET A 64 14.67 -3.44 -3.49
C MET A 64 14.02 -3.18 -4.85
N VAL A 65 14.58 -2.25 -5.61
CA VAL A 65 14.17 -2.00 -6.99
C VAL A 65 14.40 -3.25 -7.83
N GLY A 66 13.38 -3.66 -8.60
CA GLY A 66 13.42 -4.86 -9.43
C GLY A 66 13.11 -6.16 -8.70
N GLN A 67 12.84 -6.10 -7.39
CA GLN A 67 12.41 -7.27 -6.62
C GLN A 67 11.04 -7.79 -7.08
N TYR A 68 10.94 -9.10 -7.25
CA TYR A 68 9.65 -9.77 -7.49
C TYR A 68 8.83 -9.82 -6.19
N MET A 69 7.52 -9.58 -6.33
CA MET A 69 6.61 -9.45 -5.20
C MET A 69 5.37 -10.31 -5.40
N ILE A 70 4.87 -10.87 -4.30
CA ILE A 70 3.61 -11.60 -4.21
C ILE A 70 2.66 -10.79 -3.34
N GLY A 71 1.51 -10.40 -3.92
CA GLY A 71 0.52 -9.59 -3.23
C GLY A 71 -0.06 -10.30 -2.01
N GLY A 72 -0.07 -9.63 -0.86
CA GLY A 72 -0.54 -10.20 0.41
C GLY A 72 0.49 -11.04 1.16
N GLU A 73 1.69 -11.25 0.60
CA GLU A 73 2.74 -12.09 1.19
C GLU A 73 4.07 -11.35 1.33
N SER A 74 4.52 -10.65 0.28
CA SER A 74 5.79 -9.94 0.31
C SER A 74 5.74 -8.74 1.26
N ILE A 75 6.69 -8.69 2.19
CA ILE A 75 6.81 -7.62 3.17
C ILE A 75 7.34 -6.36 2.50
N LEU A 76 6.58 -5.26 2.58
CA LEU A 76 6.99 -3.95 2.07
C LEU A 76 7.81 -3.15 3.08
N ALA A 77 7.42 -3.19 4.36
CA ALA A 77 8.07 -2.49 5.44
C ALA A 77 7.63 -3.06 6.80
N ASN A 78 8.38 -2.73 7.85
CA ASN A 78 7.93 -2.90 9.24
C ASN A 78 7.54 -1.52 9.78
N LEU A 79 6.26 -1.33 10.14
CA LEU A 79 5.77 -0.04 10.63
C LEU A 79 6.28 0.32 12.03
N ASP A 80 6.76 -0.64 12.81
CA ASP A 80 7.35 -0.41 14.13
C ASP A 80 8.84 -0.02 14.04
N ASP A 81 9.47 -0.18 12.87
CA ASP A 81 10.87 0.14 12.62
C ASP A 81 10.98 1.58 12.07
N ILE A 82 10.97 2.54 12.99
CA ILE A 82 11.06 3.98 12.68
C ILE A 82 12.52 4.42 12.72
N ASP A 83 13.03 4.83 11.56
CA ASP A 83 14.32 5.48 11.41
C ASP A 83 14.16 7.01 11.42
N ALA A 84 14.59 7.63 12.53
CA ALA A 84 14.55 9.08 12.72
C ALA A 84 15.50 9.84 11.79
N ALA A 85 16.44 9.15 11.13
CA ALA A 85 17.37 9.75 10.18
C ALA A 85 16.77 9.86 8.76
N LEU A 86 15.62 9.23 8.49
CA LEU A 86 14.96 9.40 7.21
C LEU A 86 14.44 10.84 7.07
N PRO A 87 14.63 11.49 5.91
CA PRO A 87 14.12 12.82 5.68
C PRO A 87 12.62 12.83 5.90
N ASN A 88 12.09 13.97 6.36
CA ASN A 88 10.65 14.20 6.43
C ASN A 88 10.05 13.80 5.09
N GLY A 89 9.36 12.65 5.05
CA GLY A 89 8.75 12.14 3.84
C GLY A 89 7.86 13.21 3.23
N ILE A 90 7.73 13.19 1.91
CA ILE A 90 6.98 14.18 1.12
C ILE A 90 5.67 14.53 1.85
N GLU A 91 5.53 15.81 2.24
CA GLU A 91 4.26 16.37 2.72
C GLU A 91 3.24 16.26 1.60
N GLN A 92 2.38 15.24 1.64
CA GLN A 92 1.17 15.16 0.82
C GLN A 92 -0.02 14.77 1.68
#